data_AF-A0A2N1RLN6-F1
#
_entry.id   AF-A0A2N1RLN6-F1
#
_cell.length_a   1.000
_cell.length_b   1.000
_cell.length_c   1.000
_cell.angle_alpha   90.00
_cell.angle_beta   90.00
_cell.angle_gamma   90.00
#
_symmetry.space_group_name_H-M   'P 1'
#
loop_
_entity.id
_entity.type
_entity.pdbx_description
1 polymer ?
#
loop_
_entity_poly.entity_id
_entity_poly.type
_entity_poly.pdbx_seq_one_letter_code
_entity_poly.pdbx_strand_id
1 'polypeptide(L)'
;MRDWITETAEEMPIEHLPEALQTLAQSIGMETTLRVIEHLGGMSMYFPKLEHLVRPIRDNNIRKEFTGSNYRALARKYNLTETRMRDIIHKRTRP
;
A
#
# COMPACT_ATOMS: atom_id res chain seq x y z
N MET A 1 11.86 -19.55 21.99
CA MET A 1 11.51 -20.82 21.35
C MET A 1 11.16 -20.47 19.92
N ARG A 2 11.84 -21.04 18.92
CA ARG A 2 11.42 -20.82 17.52
C ARG A 2 10.09 -21.55 17.34
N ASP A 3 9.14 -20.92 16.67
CA ASP A 3 7.87 -21.56 16.35
C ASP A 3 8.02 -22.37 15.06
N TRP A 4 7.07 -23.28 14.83
CA TRP A 4 7.11 -24.18 13.69
C TRP A 4 7.00 -23.45 12.34
N ILE A 5 6.48 -22.21 12.33
CA ILE A 5 6.38 -21.39 11.11
C ILE A 5 7.75 -20.87 10.71
N THR A 6 8.55 -20.37 11.66
CA THR A 6 9.92 -19.95 11.39
C THR A 6 10.74 -21.13 10.84
N GLU A 7 10.62 -22.31 11.44
CA GLU A 7 11.32 -23.52 10.98
C GLU A 7 10.88 -23.94 9.56
N THR A 8 9.57 -23.97 9.31
CA THR A 8 9.01 -24.28 7.98
C THR A 8 9.47 -23.27 6.92
N ALA A 9 9.57 -21.99 7.28
CA ALA A 9 10.00 -20.94 6.37
C ALA A 9 11.46 -21.07 5.91
N GLU A 10 12.33 -21.67 6.73
CA GLU A 10 13.74 -21.92 6.39
C GLU A 10 13.89 -23.10 5.42
N GLU A 11 13.02 -24.11 5.52
CA GLU A 11 13.11 -25.35 4.75
C GLU A 11 12.30 -25.34 3.45
N MET A 12 11.18 -24.59 3.40
CA MET A 12 10.26 -24.63 2.29
C MET A 12 10.74 -23.79 1.09
N PRO A 13 10.96 -24.40 -0.10
CA PRO A 13 11.30 -23.65 -1.30
C PRO A 13 10.16 -22.75 -1.75
N ILE A 14 10.48 -21.57 -2.27
CA ILE A 14 9.48 -20.59 -2.67
C ILE A 14 8.53 -21.10 -3.76
N GLU A 15 9.01 -22.00 -4.60
CA GLU A 15 8.28 -22.63 -5.70
C GLU A 15 7.08 -23.47 -5.22
N HIS A 16 7.04 -23.83 -3.93
CA HIS A 16 5.90 -24.53 -3.33
C HIS A 16 4.70 -23.61 -3.09
N LEU A 17 4.92 -22.29 -3.06
CA LEU A 17 3.83 -21.33 -2.97
C LEU A 17 3.16 -21.13 -4.35
N PRO A 18 1.85 -20.84 -4.41
CA PRO A 18 1.23 -20.30 -5.61
C PRO A 18 1.95 -19.04 -6.10
N GLU A 19 2.00 -18.80 -7.41
CA GLU A 19 2.77 -17.71 -8.04
C GLU A 19 2.55 -16.32 -7.40
N ALA A 20 1.29 -15.98 -7.08
CA ALA A 20 0.96 -14.73 -6.41
C ALA A 20 1.63 -14.59 -5.02
N LEU A 21 1.73 -15.69 -4.28
CA LEU A 21 2.38 -15.75 -2.98
C LEU A 21 3.91 -15.85 -3.10
N GLN A 22 4.44 -16.37 -4.21
CA GLN A 22 5.88 -16.29 -4.50
C GLN A 22 6.33 -14.85 -4.66
N THR A 23 5.57 -14.04 -5.40
CA THR A 23 5.88 -12.61 -5.57
C THR A 23 5.86 -11.89 -4.22
N LEU A 24 4.90 -12.25 -3.35
CA LEU A 24 4.82 -11.72 -1.99
C LEU A 24 6.04 -12.15 -1.16
N ALA A 25 6.39 -13.44 -1.15
CA ALA A 25 7.54 -13.97 -0.42
C ALA A 25 8.88 -13.38 -0.90
N GLN A 26 9.06 -13.11 -2.19
CA GLN A 26 10.22 -12.39 -2.71
C GLN A 26 10.28 -10.94 -2.20
N SER A 27 9.14 -10.32 -1.94
CA SER A 27 9.05 -8.93 -1.50
C SER A 27 9.20 -8.75 0.02
N ILE A 28 8.64 -9.66 0.83
CA ILE A 28 8.58 -9.52 2.30
C ILE A 28 9.20 -10.69 3.10
N GLY A 29 9.74 -11.69 2.41
CA GLY A 29 10.31 -12.90 3.01
C GLY A 29 9.31 -14.04 3.19
N MET A 30 9.82 -15.26 3.25
CA MET A 30 9.03 -16.50 3.40
C MET A 30 8.27 -16.53 4.73
N GLU A 31 8.96 -16.27 5.85
CA GLU A 31 8.35 -16.32 7.19
C GLU A 31 7.18 -15.33 7.31
N THR A 32 7.37 -14.07 6.90
CA THR A 32 6.31 -13.06 6.93
C THR A 32 5.12 -13.48 6.07
N THR A 33 5.38 -14.09 4.91
CA THR A 33 4.33 -14.57 4.01
C THR A 33 3.52 -15.69 4.65
N LEU A 34 4.19 -16.67 5.28
CA LEU A 34 3.50 -17.74 6.00
C LEU A 34 2.68 -17.22 7.18
N ARG A 35 3.18 -16.24 7.93
CA ARG A 35 2.41 -15.60 9.01
C ARG A 35 1.18 -14.87 8.49
N VAL A 36 1.26 -14.18 7.36
CA VAL A 36 0.09 -13.57 6.71
C VAL A 36 -0.94 -14.63 6.33
N ILE A 37 -0.50 -15.77 5.79
CA ILE A 37 -1.37 -16.89 5.42
C ILE A 37 -1.97 -17.56 6.66
N GLU A 38 -1.23 -17.70 7.75
CA GLU A 38 -1.74 -18.22 9.03
C GLU A 38 -2.93 -17.38 9.53
N HIS A 39 -2.83 -16.05 9.40
CA HIS A 39 -3.85 -15.14 9.92
C HIS A 39 -5.04 -14.93 8.97
N LEU A 40 -4.81 -14.94 7.66
CA LEU A 40 -5.80 -14.56 6.64
C LEU A 40 -6.20 -15.70 5.70
N GLY A 41 -5.56 -16.87 5.82
CA GLY A 41 -5.78 -18.03 4.98
C GLY A 41 -7.21 -18.56 5.08
N GLY A 42 -7.74 -19.06 3.96
CA GLY A 42 -9.13 -19.53 3.87
C GLY A 42 -10.16 -18.42 3.58
N MET A 43 -9.74 -17.15 3.62
CA MET A 43 -10.58 -16.02 3.19
C MET A 43 -10.31 -15.64 1.73
N SER A 44 -11.35 -15.15 1.03
CA SER A 44 -11.15 -14.43 -0.24
C SER A 44 -10.91 -12.96 0.06
N MET A 45 -9.71 -12.46 -0.27
CA MET A 45 -9.33 -11.07 -0.06
C MET A 45 -8.99 -10.39 -1.38
N TYR A 46 -9.56 -9.20 -1.58
CA TYR A 46 -9.18 -8.32 -2.68
C TYR A 46 -8.02 -7.41 -2.26
N PHE A 47 -6.97 -7.36 -3.08
CA PHE A 47 -5.90 -6.37 -2.95
C PHE A 47 -6.22 -5.14 -3.80
N PRO A 48 -6.63 -4.01 -3.20
CA PRO A 48 -6.89 -2.78 -3.94
C PRO A 48 -5.59 -2.23 -4.53
N LYS A 49 -5.73 -1.48 -5.62
CA LYS A 49 -4.62 -0.69 -6.15
C LYS A 49 -4.08 0.23 -5.05
N LEU A 50 -2.76 0.23 -4.86
CA LEU A 50 -2.09 1.08 -3.87
C LEU A 50 -2.54 2.54 -4.00
N GLU A 51 -2.66 3.04 -5.23
CA GLU A 51 -3.14 4.40 -5.52
C GLU A 51 -4.48 4.72 -4.85
N HIS A 52 -5.42 3.78 -4.81
CA HIS A 52 -6.74 3.99 -4.21
C HIS A 52 -6.66 4.15 -2.69
N LEU A 53 -5.75 3.40 -2.04
CA LEU A 53 -5.53 3.50 -0.59
C LEU A 53 -4.79 4.78 -0.21
N VAL A 54 -3.78 5.17 -0.98
CA VAL A 54 -2.94 6.34 -0.64
C VAL A 54 -3.56 7.67 -1.06
N ARG A 55 -4.44 7.68 -2.08
CA ARG A 55 -5.07 8.90 -2.63
C ARG A 55 -5.75 9.74 -1.56
N PRO A 56 -6.65 9.20 -0.70
CA PRO A 56 -7.32 10.00 0.32
C PRO A 56 -6.34 10.63 1.31
N ILE A 57 -5.30 9.88 1.70
CA ILE A 57 -4.26 10.34 2.64
C ILE A 57 -3.44 11.46 1.99
N ARG A 58 -2.98 11.26 0.76
CA ARG A 58 -2.25 12.28 -0.01
C ARG A 58 -3.07 13.55 -0.18
N ASP A 59 -4.32 13.42 -0.61
CA ASP A 59 -5.20 14.57 -0.86
C ASP A 59 -5.52 15.33 0.45
N ASN A 60 -5.58 14.63 1.59
CA ASN A 60 -5.69 15.27 2.90
C ASN A 60 -4.41 16.04 3.29
N ASN A 61 -3.24 15.44 3.08
CA ASN A 61 -1.96 16.10 3.36
C ASN A 61 -1.77 17.34 2.48
N ILE A 62 -2.15 17.26 1.20
CA ILE A 62 -2.19 18.41 0.29
C ILE A 62 -3.01 19.56 0.88
N ARG A 63 -4.21 19.29 1.39
CA ARG A 63 -5.08 20.33 1.98
C ARG A 63 -4.49 20.93 3.26
N LYS A 64 -3.85 20.11 4.10
CA LYS A 64 -3.18 20.58 5.32
C LYS A 64 -1.97 21.46 5.03
N GLU A 65 -1.21 21.15 3.98
CA GLU A 65 -0.03 21.92 3.57
C GLU A 65 -0.35 23.14 2.69
N PHE A 66 -1.61 23.32 2.30
CA PHE A 66 -2.01 24.40 1.42
C PHE A 66 -2.04 25.74 2.16
N THR A 67 -1.25 26.71 1.69
CA THR A 67 -1.10 28.04 2.31
C THR A 67 -1.92 29.13 1.62
N GLY A 68 -2.78 28.78 0.66
CA GLY A 68 -3.61 29.73 -0.10
C GLY A 68 -3.11 30.04 -1.51
N SER A 69 -1.80 29.92 -1.76
CA SER A 69 -1.19 30.26 -3.06
C SER A 69 -0.08 29.31 -3.53
N ASN A 70 0.35 28.34 -2.72
CA ASN A 70 1.49 27.45 -2.99
C ASN A 70 1.20 26.28 -3.96
N TYR A 71 0.27 26.44 -4.91
CA TYR A 71 -0.16 25.38 -5.84
C TYR A 71 0.99 24.71 -6.59
N ARG A 72 1.88 25.50 -7.20
CA ARG A 72 3.01 25.00 -8.00
C ARG A 72 4.01 24.21 -7.17
N ALA A 73 4.26 24.63 -5.92
CA ALA A 73 5.17 23.95 -5.02
C ALA A 73 4.61 22.58 -4.60
N LEU A 74 3.33 22.52 -4.22
CA LEU A 74 2.66 21.26 -3.88
C LEU A 74 2.54 20.32 -5.09
N ALA A 75 2.25 20.86 -6.27
CA ALA A 75 2.17 20.07 -7.50
C ALA A 75 3.48 19.32 -7.78
N ARG A 76 4.62 20.00 -7.63
CA ARG A 76 5.95 19.38 -7.75
C ARG A 76 6.22 18.37 -6.65
N LYS A 77 5.94 18.71 -5.39
CA LYS A 77 6.17 17.81 -4.23
C LYS A 77 5.43 16.48 -4.37
N TYR A 78 4.18 16.54 -4.81
CA TYR A 78 3.30 15.36 -4.92
C TYR A 78 3.29 14.74 -6.33
N ASN A 79 4.12 15.23 -7.25
CA ASN A 79 4.16 14.83 -8.65
C ASN A 79 2.77 14.84 -9.33
N LEU A 80 2.06 15.95 -9.20
CA LEU A 80 0.74 16.19 -9.77
C LEU A 80 0.74 17.41 -10.69
N THR A 81 -0.23 17.48 -11.59
CA THR A 81 -0.47 18.69 -12.37
C THR A 81 -1.07 19.80 -11.49
N GLU A 82 -0.83 21.06 -11.84
CA GLU A 82 -1.47 22.18 -11.13
C GLU A 82 -3.00 22.13 -11.23
N THR A 83 -3.56 21.65 -12.34
CA THR A 83 -5.00 21.40 -12.49
C THR A 83 -5.49 20.40 -11.45
N ARG A 84 -4.82 19.24 -11.34
CA ARG A 84 -5.21 18.22 -10.35
C ARG A 84 -5.05 18.72 -8.91
N MET A 85 -4.04 19.54 -8.65
CA MET A 85 -3.83 20.19 -7.36
C MET A 85 -5.00 21.13 -7.01
N ARG A 86 -5.43 21.97 -7.95
CA ARG A 86 -6.60 22.84 -7.81
C ARG A 86 -7.86 22.02 -7.57
N ASP A 87 -8.07 20.94 -8.31
CA ASP A 87 -9.21 20.04 -8.10
C ASP A 87 -9.21 19.50 -6.68
N ILE A 88 -8.09 18.99 -6.17
CA ILE A 88 -8.00 18.43 -4.82
C ILE A 88 -8.37 19.46 -3.76
N ILE A 89 -7.85 20.69 -3.88
CA ILE A 89 -8.10 21.77 -2.93
C ILE A 89 -9.56 22.23 -2.96
N HIS A 90 -10.16 22.39 -4.15
CA HIS A 90 -11.51 22.95 -4.30
C HIS A 90 -12.64 21.91 -4.29
N LYS A 91 -12.32 20.62 -4.48
CA LYS A 91 -13.32 19.55 -4.43
C LYS A 91 -13.81 19.44 -2.99
N ARG A 92 -15.05 19.92 -2.76
CA ARG A 92 -15.79 19.66 -1.53
C ARG A 92 -15.84 18.15 -1.35
N THR A 93 -15.22 17.66 -0.29
CA THR A 93 -15.44 16.30 0.18
C THR A 93 -16.95 16.17 0.36
N ARG A 94 -17.63 15.35 -0.45
CA ARG A 94 -19.02 15.02 -0.15
C ARG A 94 -18.99 14.25 1.18
N PRO A 95 -19.79 14.66 2.18
CA PRO A 95 -19.90 13.93 3.43
C PRO A 95 -20.35 12.49 3.19
#